data_AF-A0A1T4QYP6-F1
#
_entry.id   AF-A0A1T4QYP6-F1
#
_cell.length_a   1.000
_cell.length_b   1.000
_cell.length_c   1.000
_cell.angle_alpha   90.00
_cell.angle_beta   90.00
_cell.angle_gamma   90.00
#
_symmetry.space_group_name_H-M   'P 1'
#
loop_
_entity.id
_entity.type
_entity.pdbx_description
1 polymer ?
#
loop_
_entity_poly.entity_id
_entity_poly.type
_entity_poly.pdbx_seq_one_letter_code
_entity_poly.pdbx_strand_id
1 'polypeptide(L)' 'MNTAKSILLKLIDEIPGSQIREVIDFILFLKNKQDNQVFKDLLSASESSIDFWNNDIDDEVWNNV' A
#
# COMPACT_ATOMS: atom_id res chain seq x y z
N MET A 1 21.43 14.38 1.24
CA MET A 1 20.10 14.73 0.67
C MET A 1 19.97 14.00 -0.66
N ASN A 2 18.89 13.26 -0.92
CA ASN A 2 18.72 12.53 -2.18
C ASN A 2 18.58 13.54 -3.35
N THR A 3 19.36 13.37 -4.43
CA THR A 3 19.37 14.24 -5.62
C THR A 3 17.98 14.46 -6.21
N ALA A 4 17.12 13.43 -6.23
CA ALA A 4 15.75 13.53 -6.71
C ALA A 4 14.89 14.46 -5.82
N LYS A 5 15.10 14.40 -4.49
CA LYS A 5 14.37 15.25 -3.54
C LYS A 5 14.74 16.72 -3.68
N SER A 6 16.02 17.04 -3.98
CA SER A 6 16.43 18.41 -4.29
C SER A 6 15.85 18.94 -5.60
N ILE A 7 15.69 18.08 -6.62
CA ILE A 7 15.07 18.48 -7.89
C ILE A 7 13.60 18.81 -7.67
N LEU A 8 12.86 17.97 -6.94
CA LEU A 8 11.44 18.20 -6.65
C LEU A 8 11.21 19.54 -5.93
N LEU A 9 12.03 19.87 -4.94
CA LEU A 9 11.89 21.14 -4.20
C LEU A 9 12.05 22.36 -5.12
N LYS A 10 13.03 22.31 -6.05
CA LYS A 10 13.20 23.39 -7.04
C LYS A 10 12.00 23.51 -7.97
N LEU A 11 11.45 22.38 -8.43
CA LEU A 11 10.28 22.38 -9.30
C LEU A 11 9.04 22.95 -8.58
N ILE A 12 8.87 22.69 -7.29
CA ILE A 12 7.75 23.26 -6.51
C ILE A 12 7.83 24.79 -6.47
N ASP A 13 9.02 25.36 -6.32
CA ASP A 13 9.23 26.81 -6.29
C ASP A 13 8.95 27.48 -7.65
N GLU A 14 9.10 26.73 -8.76
CA GLU A 14 8.87 27.22 -10.13
C GLU A 14 7.39 27.09 -10.58
N ILE A 15 6.56 26.34 -9.83
CA ILE A 15 5.18 26.07 -10.21
C ILE A 15 4.28 27.29 -9.92
N PRO A 16 3.41 27.68 -10.88
CA PRO A 16 2.40 28.69 -10.63
C PRO A 16 1.48 28.29 -9.48
N GLY A 17 1.16 29.23 -8.59
CA GLY A 17 0.29 28.97 -7.43
C GLY A 17 -1.05 28.31 -7.76
N SER A 18 -1.57 28.53 -8.96
CA SER A 18 -2.81 27.89 -9.46
C SER A 18 -2.71 26.37 -9.61
N GLN A 19 -1.50 25.83 -9.77
CA GLN A 19 -1.24 24.40 -9.97
C GLN A 19 -0.70 23.70 -8.72
N ILE A 20 -0.33 24.44 -7.67
CA ILE A 20 0.18 23.87 -6.40
C ILE A 20 -0.81 22.86 -5.81
N ARG A 21 -2.11 23.13 -5.92
CA ARG A 21 -3.15 22.21 -5.40
C ARG A 21 -3.09 20.84 -6.07
N GLU A 22 -2.94 20.81 -7.39
CA GLU A 22 -2.87 19.56 -8.16
C GLU A 22 -1.61 18.75 -7.79
N VAL A 23 -0.50 19.43 -7.55
CA VAL A 23 0.75 18.80 -7.08
C VAL A 23 0.57 18.18 -5.70
N ILE A 24 -0.09 18.89 -4.78
CA ILE A 24 -0.42 18.38 -3.43
C ILE A 24 -1.30 17.13 -3.55
N ASP A 25 -2.35 17.19 -4.37
CA ASP A 25 -3.28 16.08 -4.57
C ASP A 25 -2.56 14.85 -5.13
N PHE A 26 -1.64 15.03 -6.08
CA PHE A 26 -0.85 13.92 -6.63
C PHE A 26 0.11 13.30 -5.62
N ILE A 27 0.79 14.12 -4.80
CA ILE A 27 1.67 13.62 -3.73
C ILE A 27 0.86 12.80 -2.70
N LEU A 28 -0.32 13.29 -2.31
CA LEU A 28 -1.23 12.58 -1.41
C LEU A 28 -1.72 11.26 -2.03
N PHE A 29 -2.06 11.26 -3.32
CA PHE A 29 -2.42 10.05 -4.04
C PHE A 29 -1.30 8.99 -4.00
N LEU A 30 -0.05 9.38 -4.27
CA LEU A 30 1.08 8.45 -4.24
C LEU A 30 1.28 7.83 -2.85
N LYS A 31 1.14 8.64 -1.80
CA LYS A 31 1.21 8.16 -0.41
C LYS A 31 0.11 7.14 -0.12
N ASN A 32 -1.15 7.49 -0.43
CA ASN A 32 -2.29 6.59 -0.22
C ASN A 32 -2.20 5.31 -1.07
N LYS A 33 -1.64 5.39 -2.28
CA LYS A 33 -1.41 4.23 -3.14
C LYS A 33 -0.43 3.24 -2.50
N GLN A 34 0.63 3.74 -1.87
CA GLN A 34 1.58 2.91 -1.15
C GLN A 34 0.91 2.21 0.05
N ASP A 35 0.15 2.95 0.85
CA ASP A 35 -0.58 2.38 2.00
C ASP A 35 -1.61 1.33 1.54
N ASN A 36 -2.31 1.58 0.43
CA ASN A 36 -3.22 0.61 -0.17
C ASN A 36 -2.52 -0.64 -0.70
N GLN A 37 -1.28 -0.55 -1.17
CA GLN A 37 -0.54 -1.73 -1.62
C GLN A 37 -0.18 -2.61 -0.43
N VAL A 38 0.29 -2.04 0.68
CA VAL A 38 0.58 -2.79 1.91
C VAL A 38 -0.66 -3.51 2.41
N PHE A 39 -1.83 -2.84 2.40
CA PHE A 39 -3.09 -3.47 2.77
C PHE A 39 -3.45 -4.65 1.84
N LYS A 40 -3.28 -4.49 0.52
CA LYS A 40 -3.54 -5.56 -0.44
C LYS A 40 -2.61 -6.76 -0.24
N ASP A 41 -1.32 -6.51 -0.02
CA ASP A 41 -0.34 -7.57 0.21
C ASP A 41 -0.68 -8.36 1.48
N LEU A 42 -1.11 -7.67 2.54
CA LEU A 42 -1.56 -8.31 3.79
C LEU A 42 -2.82 -9.15 3.57
N LEU A 43 -3.79 -8.62 2.82
CA LEU A 43 -5.02 -9.34 2.49
C LEU A 43 -4.71 -10.59 1.66
N SER A 44 -3.90 -10.47 0.62
CA SER A 44 -3.51 -11.61 -0.22
C SER A 44 -2.71 -12.66 0.56
N ALA A 45 -1.84 -12.26 1.48
CA ALA A 45 -1.15 -13.20 2.37
C ALA A 45 -2.14 -13.95 3.27
N SER A 46 -3.12 -13.25 3.84
CA SER A 46 -4.20 -13.87 4.63
C SER A 46 -4.98 -14.88 3.79
N GLU A 47 -5.43 -14.49 2.60
CA GLU A 47 -6.23 -15.33 1.70
C GLU A 47 -5.46 -16.57 1.22
N SER A 48 -4.16 -16.42 0.92
CA SER A 48 -3.31 -17.54 0.48
C SER A 48 -3.12 -18.64 1.53
N SER A 49 -3.40 -18.33 2.80
CA SER A 49 -3.29 -19.27 3.91
C SER A 49 -4.60 -19.98 4.24
N ILE A 50 -5.73 -19.58 3.65
CA ILE A 50 -7.06 -20.15 3.96
C ILE A 50 -7.12 -21.62 3.56
N ASP A 51 -6.62 -21.98 2.38
CA ASP A 51 -6.63 -23.36 1.90
C ASP A 51 -5.76 -24.30 2.75
N PHE A 52 -4.74 -23.77 3.45
CA PHE A 52 -3.92 -24.56 4.38
C PHE A 52 -4.70 -24.95 5.64
N TRP A 53 -5.58 -24.06 6.13
CA TRP A 53 -6.41 -24.32 7.32
C TRP A 53 -7.66 -25.16 7.01
N ASN A 54 -8.11 -25.19 5.76
CA ASN A 54 -9.27 -25.96 5.33
C ASN A 54 -8.85 -27.38 4.93
N ASN A 55 -8.60 -28.24 5.92
CA ASN A 55 -8.14 -29.62 5.70
C ASN A 55 -8.95 -30.62 6.52
N ASP A 56 -9.63 -31.52 5.80
CA ASP A 56 -10.45 -32.61 6.35
C ASP A 56 -9.70 -33.46 7.39
N ILE A 57 -8.39 -33.66 7.23
CA ILE A 57 -7.58 -34.48 8.15
C ILE A 57 -7.43 -33.81 9.52
N ASP A 58 -7.11 -32.52 9.53
CA ASP A 58 -6.92 -31.77 10.78
C ASP A 58 -8.29 -31.49 11.44
N ASP A 59 -9.32 -31.24 10.63
CA ASP A 59 -10.69 -31.08 11.10
C ASP A 59 -11.21 -32.35 11.79
N GLU A 60 -10.90 -33.56 11.31
CA GLU A 60 -11.29 -34.82 11.97
C GLU A 60 -10.63 -34.99 13.36
N VAL A 61 -9.40 -34.50 13.53
CA VAL A 61 -8.66 -34.54 14.81
C VAL A 61 -9.17 -33.49 15.78
N TRP A 62 -9.48 -32.28 15.30
CA TRP A 62 -9.92 -31.14 16.11
C TRP A 62 -11.42 -31.18 16.45
N ASN A 63 -12.26 -31.86 15.67
CA ASN A 63 -13.70 -31.98 15.96
C ASN A 63 -14.05 -33.05 17.01
N ASN A 64 -13.08 -33.89 17.41
CA ASN A 64 -13.26 -34.98 18.37
C ASN A 64 -12.63 -34.71 19.76
N VAL A 65 -12.36 -33.44 20.09
CA VAL A 65 -11.97 -33.00 21.45
C VAL A 65 -13.15 -32.46 22.26
#